data_AF-A0A6G1HGP0-F1
#
_entry.id   AF-A0A6G1HGP0-F1
#
_cell.length_a   1.000
_cell.length_b   1.000
_cell.length_c   1.000
_cell.angle_alpha   90.00
_cell.angle_beta   90.00
_cell.angle_gamma   90.00
#
_symmetry.space_group_name_H-M   'P 1'
#
loop_
_entity.id
_entity.type
_entity.pdbx_description
1 polymer ?
#
loop_
_entity_poly.entity_id
_entity_poly.type
_entity_poly.pdbx_seq_one_letter_code
_entity_poly.pdbx_strand_id
1 'polypeptide(L)'
;MRSFFISSVFLAAVGCFAIPLLEATAPNGTVAAAPGGLVTFPAAGAKDVNIDTTLKITFPSAPSIGKTGLIEIFEVGTDKLVDTLDMKKPSSPNPSGRAPGSASGATRSPPPAGPNDNELYQTTFVGGIDFHFFPVIVNGNVATLYPHNNKLAYGKSYYVKVAPEALSVAGGRFPGFTTNSAWTFSTKAAAPAPGTAKVTVAADGSADFTTLQGAVDWAPEKSAQKIHIHLMNGNYTELVYINKDNLVIKGESRDKTIVGYPNNSAFNPSKGRGPSRRVAFSVYSDGVQLSSFTINNYFIGQAEGLLIQGERNIVDHMDINGSGDAFTTRGSIYFADSKLTGHGDTVLGYAAVFFVRSEIECMGPFTWTRTPQGSHGNIFVNSTFTALNEPLPWSVTEGNPRGQIPKAVFSRLPQNGRGATANFPYAEMVLINCKTKGVAPEGWGPIASNGFDTSNVHFWEYNTMDMAGKAVDTSRRTPVSKQLNAQTDAKTIADYSNPEFVLGFKPEIL
;
A
#
# COMPACT_ATOMS: atom_id res chain seq x y z
N MET A 1 15.56 -38.57 -8.41
CA MET A 1 16.64 -37.68 -7.90
C MET A 1 15.98 -36.42 -7.38
N ARG A 2 16.11 -36.19 -6.07
CA ARG A 2 15.48 -35.09 -5.34
C ARG A 2 16.39 -33.86 -5.41
N SER A 3 15.87 -32.70 -5.76
CA SER A 3 16.52 -31.41 -5.45
C SER A 3 15.68 -30.69 -4.41
N PHE A 4 16.24 -30.62 -3.21
CA PHE A 4 15.80 -29.79 -2.10
C PHE A 4 16.20 -28.34 -2.37
N PHE A 5 15.25 -27.40 -2.38
CA PHE A 5 15.53 -26.00 -2.10
C PHE A 5 15.24 -25.77 -0.62
N ILE A 6 16.32 -25.56 0.15
CA ILE A 6 16.27 -25.25 1.57
C ILE A 6 15.86 -23.79 1.70
N SER A 7 14.74 -23.57 2.39
CA SER A 7 14.27 -22.25 2.82
C SER A 7 15.22 -21.70 3.88
N SER A 8 15.88 -20.59 3.57
CA SER A 8 16.75 -19.87 4.52
C SER A 8 15.90 -19.03 5.46
N VAL A 9 15.86 -19.46 6.72
CA VAL A 9 15.38 -18.67 7.87
C VAL A 9 16.29 -17.44 8.01
N PHE A 10 15.78 -16.26 7.64
CA PHE A 10 16.45 -14.99 7.96
C PHE A 10 16.12 -14.60 9.40
N LEU A 11 17.12 -14.74 10.27
CA LEU A 11 17.15 -14.11 11.58
C LEU A 11 17.28 -12.60 11.36
N ALA A 12 16.30 -11.83 11.83
CA ALA A 12 16.22 -10.39 11.65
C ALA A 12 17.37 -9.67 12.40
N ALA A 13 18.41 -9.29 11.66
CA ALA A 13 19.30 -8.21 12.05
C ALA A 13 18.72 -6.88 11.56
N VAL A 14 18.83 -5.87 12.41
CA VAL A 14 18.34 -4.50 12.22
C VAL A 14 18.79 -3.92 10.87
N GLY A 15 17.83 -3.50 10.04
CA GLY A 15 18.04 -2.53 8.96
C GLY A 15 18.69 -3.05 7.68
N CYS A 16 17.92 -3.72 6.82
CA CYS A 16 18.05 -3.67 5.36
C CYS A 16 16.89 -4.48 4.77
N PHE A 17 15.85 -3.81 4.27
CA PHE A 17 14.85 -4.46 3.44
C PHE A 17 15.41 -4.53 2.01
N ALA A 18 15.71 -5.72 1.52
CA ALA A 18 16.01 -5.92 0.11
C ALA A 18 14.69 -5.87 -0.68
N ILE A 19 14.43 -4.72 -1.32
CA ILE A 19 13.39 -4.59 -2.34
C ILE A 19 13.87 -5.40 -3.57
N PRO A 20 13.02 -6.23 -4.20
CA PRO A 20 13.41 -6.94 -5.42
C PRO A 20 13.83 -5.93 -6.50
N LEU A 21 15.04 -6.12 -7.04
CA LEU A 21 15.58 -5.34 -8.14
C LEU A 21 14.82 -5.67 -9.43
N LEU A 22 14.20 -4.68 -10.03
CA LEU A 22 14.16 -4.58 -11.49
C LEU A 22 15.25 -3.59 -11.89
N GLU A 23 16.22 -4.04 -12.68
CA GLU A 23 17.25 -3.16 -13.23
C GLU A 23 16.60 -2.07 -14.09
N ALA A 24 16.59 -0.84 -13.58
CA ALA A 24 16.29 0.33 -14.38
C ALA A 24 17.49 0.64 -15.26
N THR A 25 17.35 0.52 -16.58
CA THR A 25 18.31 1.05 -17.54
C THR A 25 18.37 2.56 -17.38
N ALA A 26 19.56 3.11 -17.11
CA ALA A 26 19.79 4.55 -16.99
C ALA A 26 19.43 5.28 -18.30
N PRO A 27 18.64 6.38 -18.28
CA PRO A 27 18.39 7.15 -19.48
C PRO A 27 19.50 8.17 -19.78
N ASN A 28 19.62 8.47 -21.08
CA ASN A 28 20.50 9.46 -21.67
C ASN A 28 20.21 10.88 -21.17
N GLY A 29 20.82 11.26 -20.06
CA GLY A 29 21.09 12.64 -19.67
C GLY A 29 22.54 12.73 -19.24
N THR A 30 23.30 13.71 -19.72
CA THR A 30 24.73 13.85 -19.41
C THR A 30 24.95 13.88 -17.89
N VAL A 31 25.55 12.81 -17.37
CA VAL A 31 25.85 12.61 -15.95
C VAL A 31 27.03 13.49 -15.56
N ALA A 32 26.77 14.60 -14.88
CA ALA A 32 27.84 15.37 -14.25
C ALA A 32 28.20 14.75 -12.90
N ALA A 33 29.47 14.37 -12.71
CA ALA A 33 29.97 13.85 -11.45
C ALA A 33 30.02 14.96 -10.40
N ALA A 34 29.48 14.70 -9.21
CA ALA A 34 29.62 15.57 -8.05
C ALA A 34 31.02 15.38 -7.41
N PRO A 35 31.46 16.29 -6.50
CA PRO A 35 32.76 16.16 -5.83
C PRO A 35 32.92 14.77 -5.19
N GLY A 36 34.06 14.11 -5.44
CA GLY A 36 34.39 12.81 -4.82
C GLY A 36 33.86 11.56 -5.53
N GLY A 37 33.38 11.67 -6.78
CA GLY A 37 32.92 10.50 -7.57
C GLY A 37 31.51 10.02 -7.22
N LEU A 38 30.74 10.85 -6.51
CA LEU A 38 29.32 10.62 -6.23
C LEU A 38 28.47 11.06 -7.44
N VAL A 39 27.37 10.35 -7.68
CA VAL A 39 26.37 10.74 -8.69
C VAL A 39 25.10 11.19 -7.97
N THR A 40 24.61 12.38 -8.29
CA THR A 40 23.38 12.92 -7.70
C THR A 40 22.21 12.88 -8.68
N PHE A 41 21.00 12.73 -8.14
CA PHE A 41 19.75 12.96 -8.87
C PHE A 41 18.85 13.90 -8.05
N PRO A 42 18.38 15.03 -8.59
CA PRO A 42 18.78 15.60 -9.88
C PRO A 42 20.30 15.82 -9.95
N ALA A 43 20.86 15.75 -11.16
CA ALA A 43 22.28 16.03 -11.35
C ALA A 43 22.61 17.47 -10.89
N ALA A 44 23.83 17.70 -10.42
CA ALA A 44 24.26 19.05 -10.08
C ALA A 44 24.14 19.98 -11.29
N GLY A 45 23.46 21.12 -11.11
CA GLY A 45 23.15 22.08 -12.17
C GLY A 45 21.93 21.71 -13.03
N ALA A 46 21.21 20.62 -12.73
CA ALA A 46 20.04 20.19 -13.51
C ALA A 46 18.99 21.29 -13.66
N LYS A 47 18.30 21.29 -14.79
CA LYS A 47 17.20 22.20 -15.13
C LYS A 47 15.93 21.40 -15.35
N ASP A 48 14.80 22.10 -15.32
CA ASP A 48 13.47 21.54 -15.57
C ASP A 48 13.12 20.35 -14.66
N VAL A 49 13.58 20.41 -13.42
CA VAL A 49 13.31 19.39 -12.40
C VAL A 49 11.87 19.51 -11.90
N ASN A 50 11.19 18.38 -11.71
CA ASN A 50 9.85 18.39 -11.12
C ASN A 50 9.89 18.83 -9.65
N ILE A 51 8.85 19.54 -9.21
CA ILE A 51 8.79 20.04 -7.83
C ILE A 51 8.57 18.95 -6.77
N ASP A 52 8.14 17.76 -7.21
CA ASP A 52 7.91 16.58 -6.39
C ASP A 52 9.09 15.60 -6.43
N THR A 53 10.26 16.05 -6.91
CA THR A 53 11.43 15.19 -7.06
C THR A 53 11.95 14.68 -5.72
N THR A 54 12.51 13.47 -5.74
CA THR A 54 13.35 12.96 -4.64
C THR A 54 14.80 13.28 -4.92
N LEU A 55 15.61 13.36 -3.87
CA LEU A 55 17.04 13.61 -3.97
C LEU A 55 17.80 12.29 -3.81
N LYS A 56 18.65 11.89 -4.75
CA LYS A 56 19.41 10.64 -4.66
C LYS A 56 20.91 10.92 -4.69
N ILE A 57 21.66 10.17 -3.88
CA ILE A 57 23.12 10.14 -3.91
C ILE A 57 23.54 8.69 -4.13
N THR A 58 24.24 8.44 -5.24
CA THR A 58 24.81 7.13 -5.55
C THR A 58 26.27 7.12 -5.11
N PHE A 59 26.61 6.13 -4.28
CA PHE A 59 27.92 5.92 -3.71
C PHE A 59 28.65 4.76 -4.39
N PRO A 60 29.99 4.69 -4.30
CA PRO A 60 30.75 3.50 -4.74
C PRO A 60 30.39 2.22 -3.96
N SER A 61 29.91 2.36 -2.73
CA SER A 61 29.50 1.26 -1.84
C SER A 61 28.30 1.68 -1.00
N ALA A 62 27.51 0.72 -0.52
CA ALA A 62 26.32 0.96 0.28
C ALA A 62 26.57 1.93 1.44
N PRO A 63 25.90 3.10 1.48
CA PRO A 63 26.01 4.02 2.60
C PRO A 63 25.20 3.50 3.80
N SER A 64 25.52 4.00 4.99
CA SER A 64 24.70 3.83 6.19
C SER A 64 24.13 5.18 6.64
N ILE A 65 22.90 5.15 7.13
CA ILE A 65 22.19 6.35 7.60
C ILE A 65 22.77 6.81 8.95
N GLY A 66 23.14 8.08 9.05
CA GLY A 66 23.63 8.69 10.28
C GLY A 66 22.52 8.93 11.30
N LYS A 67 22.90 9.09 12.58
CA LYS A 67 21.99 9.39 13.70
C LYS A 67 21.94 10.88 14.06
N THR A 68 22.67 11.70 13.32
CA THR A 68 22.84 13.13 13.54
C THR A 68 23.06 13.82 12.19
N GLY A 69 23.00 15.14 12.17
CA GLY A 69 23.24 15.93 10.97
C GLY A 69 21.96 16.38 10.30
N LEU A 70 22.08 17.45 9.55
CA LEU A 70 20.98 18.06 8.82
C LEU A 70 21.12 17.79 7.33
N ILE A 71 19.98 17.58 6.69
CA ILE A 71 19.82 17.63 5.24
C ILE A 71 18.91 18.82 4.98
N GLU A 72 19.42 19.83 4.28
CA GLU A 72 18.74 21.12 4.14
C GLU A 72 18.65 21.51 2.68
N ILE A 73 17.52 22.11 2.31
CA ILE A 73 17.28 22.65 0.98
C ILE A 73 17.08 24.14 1.12
N PHE A 74 17.78 24.93 0.31
CA PHE A 74 17.71 26.38 0.33
C PHE A 74 17.38 26.92 -1.06
N GLU A 75 16.66 28.03 -1.12
CA GLU A 75 16.44 28.78 -2.36
C GLU A 75 17.71 29.56 -2.74
N VAL A 76 18.16 29.39 -3.99
CA VAL A 76 19.31 30.12 -4.54
C VAL A 76 18.98 31.60 -4.68
N GLY A 77 19.90 32.46 -4.27
CA GLY A 77 19.81 33.91 -4.37
C GLY A 77 19.19 34.60 -3.15
N THR A 78 18.32 33.91 -2.40
CA THR A 78 17.77 34.43 -1.13
C THR A 78 18.34 33.73 0.11
N ASP A 79 18.98 32.57 -0.06
CA ASP A 79 19.45 31.69 1.02
C ASP A 79 18.35 31.32 2.03
N LYS A 80 17.08 31.41 1.60
CA LYS A 80 15.94 31.02 2.42
C LYS A 80 15.95 29.50 2.59
N LEU A 81 15.91 29.04 3.83
CA LEU A 81 15.70 27.63 4.15
C LEU A 81 14.28 27.21 3.74
N VAL A 82 14.20 26.20 2.88
CA VAL A 82 12.97 25.67 2.28
C VAL A 82 12.53 24.39 2.98
N ASP A 83 13.50 23.52 3.28
CA ASP A 83 13.23 22.26 3.96
C ASP A 83 14.41 21.78 4.81
N THR A 84 14.12 20.98 5.83
CA THR A 84 15.13 20.38 6.72
C THR A 84 14.70 18.99 7.16
N LEU A 85 15.57 18.00 6.94
CA LEU A 85 15.48 16.67 7.54
C LEU A 85 16.54 16.58 8.65
N ASP A 86 16.09 16.50 9.90
CA ASP A 86 16.98 16.32 11.06
C ASP A 86 17.18 14.85 11.40
N MET A 87 18.38 14.32 11.15
CA MET A 87 18.69 12.91 11.38
C MET A 87 18.74 12.53 12.86
N LYS A 88 18.67 13.49 13.80
CA LYS A 88 18.43 13.21 15.24
C LYS A 88 17.00 12.80 15.53
N LYS A 89 16.03 13.24 14.70
CA LYS A 89 14.64 12.85 14.85
C LYS A 89 14.43 11.44 14.28
N PRO A 90 13.96 10.47 15.08
CA PRO A 90 13.61 9.16 14.55
C PRO A 90 12.46 9.27 13.54
N SER A 91 12.42 8.34 12.57
CA SER A 91 11.38 8.32 11.54
C SER A 91 9.98 8.03 12.10
N SER A 92 9.91 7.33 13.23
CA SER A 92 8.68 6.85 13.87
C SER A 92 8.97 6.41 15.31
N PRO A 93 7.95 6.30 16.18
CA PRO A 93 8.07 5.58 17.45
C PRO A 93 8.52 4.11 17.28
N ASN A 94 8.21 3.47 16.15
CA ASN A 94 8.61 2.09 15.85
C ASN A 94 9.10 1.94 14.41
N PRO A 95 10.34 2.38 14.10
CA PRO A 95 10.89 2.37 12.74
C PRO A 95 11.00 0.99 12.08
N SER A 96 10.97 -0.09 12.86
CA SER A 96 10.96 -1.47 12.35
C SER A 96 9.58 -1.97 11.94
N GLY A 97 8.52 -1.17 12.15
CA GLY A 97 7.14 -1.62 12.02
C GLY A 97 6.71 -2.60 13.11
N ARG A 98 7.45 -2.74 14.22
CA ARG A 98 7.09 -3.64 15.33
C ARG A 98 6.97 -2.87 16.64
N ALA A 99 5.82 -2.99 17.31
CA ALA A 99 5.56 -2.34 18.59
C ALA A 99 6.38 -2.98 19.75
N PRO A 100 6.75 -2.23 20.81
CA PRO A 100 7.62 -2.71 21.89
C PRO A 100 6.87 -3.67 22.83
N GLY A 101 7.61 -4.58 23.48
CA GLY A 101 7.08 -5.40 24.58
C GLY A 101 6.23 -6.62 24.20
N SER A 102 6.18 -7.00 22.92
CA SER A 102 5.58 -8.27 22.53
C SER A 102 6.58 -9.42 22.66
N ALA A 103 6.48 -10.21 23.72
CA ALA A 103 7.15 -11.51 23.83
C ALA A 103 6.71 -12.53 22.74
N SER A 104 5.70 -12.19 21.93
CA SER A 104 5.09 -13.03 20.90
C SER A 104 5.22 -12.47 19.47
N GLY A 105 5.99 -11.40 19.25
CA GLY A 105 6.16 -10.77 17.93
C GLY A 105 4.91 -10.08 17.36
N ALA A 106 3.85 -9.92 18.15
CA ALA A 106 2.57 -9.36 17.72
C ALA A 106 2.68 -7.89 17.30
N THR A 107 2.30 -7.61 16.06
CA THR A 107 2.17 -6.28 15.43
C THR A 107 0.90 -5.53 15.87
N ARG A 108 0.49 -5.67 17.14
CA ARG A 108 -0.72 -5.01 17.64
C ARG A 108 -0.53 -3.50 17.54
N SER A 109 -1.59 -2.76 17.20
CA SER A 109 -1.57 -1.30 17.29
C SER A 109 -1.03 -0.87 18.65
N PRO A 110 0.04 -0.06 18.70
CA PRO A 110 0.43 0.62 19.92
C PRO A 110 -0.72 1.55 20.36
N PRO A 111 -0.65 2.11 21.58
CA PRO A 111 -1.55 3.19 21.98
C PRO A 111 -1.60 4.29 20.90
N PRO A 112 -2.73 5.02 20.79
CA PRO A 112 -2.81 6.16 19.89
C PRO A 112 -1.64 7.13 20.09
N ALA A 113 -1.25 7.81 19.02
CA ALA A 113 -0.17 8.77 19.07
C ALA A 113 -0.47 9.88 20.08
N GLY A 114 0.56 10.32 20.81
CA GLY A 114 0.43 11.39 21.82
C GLY A 114 0.23 12.77 21.18
N PRO A 115 -0.14 13.79 21.98
CA PRO A 115 -0.38 15.14 21.47
C PRO A 115 0.85 15.81 20.83
N ASN A 116 2.07 15.41 21.23
CA ASN A 116 3.34 16.00 20.76
C ASN A 116 4.04 15.17 19.67
N ASP A 117 3.34 14.21 19.03
CA ASP A 117 3.91 13.26 18.03
C ASP A 117 4.74 13.97 16.95
N ASN A 118 4.22 15.09 16.43
CA ASN A 118 4.83 15.83 15.32
C ASN A 118 6.13 16.56 15.70
N GLU A 119 6.40 16.75 16.99
CA GLU A 119 7.64 17.38 17.45
C GLU A 119 8.77 16.36 17.61
N LEU A 120 8.41 15.12 17.97
CA LEU A 120 9.33 14.05 18.37
C LEU A 120 9.88 13.24 17.19
N TYR A 121 9.10 13.11 16.11
CA TYR A 121 9.42 12.26 14.97
C TYR A 121 9.48 13.05 13.66
N GLN A 122 10.09 12.45 12.64
CA GLN A 122 10.00 12.96 11.27
C GLN A 122 8.56 12.82 10.77
N THR A 123 7.95 13.92 10.35
CA THR A 123 6.56 13.93 9.86
C THR A 123 6.43 14.69 8.54
N THR A 124 5.67 14.15 7.60
CA THR A 124 5.34 14.77 6.31
C THR A 124 3.83 14.83 6.11
N PHE A 125 3.34 15.78 5.31
CA PHE A 125 1.91 15.94 5.03
C PHE A 125 1.57 15.42 3.63
N VAL A 126 0.77 14.36 3.55
CA VAL A 126 0.35 13.71 2.31
C VAL A 126 -1.17 13.76 2.26
N GLY A 127 -1.75 14.37 1.22
CA GLY A 127 -3.21 14.49 1.08
C GLY A 127 -3.92 15.23 2.23
N GLY A 128 -3.21 16.14 2.91
CA GLY A 128 -3.73 16.91 4.06
C GLY A 128 -3.62 16.19 5.42
N ILE A 129 -2.94 15.04 5.48
CA ILE A 129 -2.77 14.25 6.71
C ILE A 129 -1.28 14.08 6.99
N ASP A 130 -0.93 14.12 8.27
CA ASP A 130 0.44 13.88 8.70
C ASP A 130 0.76 12.38 8.81
N PHE A 131 1.95 12.03 8.33
CA PHE A 131 2.52 10.70 8.43
C PHE A 131 3.93 10.77 9.00
N HIS A 132 4.25 9.82 9.87
CA HIS A 132 5.63 9.40 10.05
C HIS A 132 6.18 8.87 8.74
N PHE A 133 7.44 9.18 8.45
CA PHE A 133 8.10 8.77 7.21
C PHE A 133 9.61 8.60 7.41
N PHE A 134 10.23 7.82 6.54
CA PHE A 134 11.67 7.71 6.42
C PHE A 134 12.21 8.91 5.62
N PRO A 135 12.99 9.81 6.23
CA PRO A 135 13.60 10.94 5.51
C PRO A 135 14.68 10.47 4.54
N VAL A 136 15.28 9.31 4.79
CA VAL A 136 16.30 8.67 3.96
C VAL A 136 16.01 7.18 3.87
N ILE A 137 16.06 6.63 2.66
CA ILE A 137 16.02 5.18 2.39
C ILE A 137 17.27 4.82 1.59
N VAL A 138 17.99 3.79 2.03
CA VAL A 138 19.16 3.25 1.34
C VAL A 138 18.78 1.95 0.65
N ASN A 139 19.00 1.88 -0.66
CA ASN A 139 18.84 0.68 -1.47
C ASN A 139 20.15 0.40 -2.21
N GLY A 140 20.88 -0.62 -1.76
CA GLY A 140 22.22 -0.91 -2.25
C GLY A 140 23.13 0.31 -2.08
N ASN A 141 23.65 0.82 -3.19
CA ASN A 141 24.57 1.95 -3.22
C ASN A 141 23.90 3.33 -3.27
N VAL A 142 22.57 3.40 -3.28
CA VAL A 142 21.83 4.65 -3.44
C VAL A 142 21.17 5.04 -2.14
N ALA A 143 21.47 6.24 -1.63
CA ALA A 143 20.66 6.89 -0.61
C ALA A 143 19.67 7.83 -1.28
N THR A 144 18.38 7.57 -1.13
CA THR A 144 17.30 8.48 -1.53
C THR A 144 16.87 9.27 -0.31
N LEU A 145 17.01 10.59 -0.40
CA LEU A 145 16.52 11.58 0.56
C LEU A 145 15.14 12.05 0.07
N TYR A 146 14.18 12.06 0.98
CA TYR A 146 12.79 12.44 0.71
C TYR A 146 12.54 13.80 1.34
N PRO A 147 12.56 14.90 0.56
CA PRO A 147 12.05 16.17 1.03
C PRO A 147 10.61 15.99 1.53
N HIS A 148 10.19 16.83 2.47
CA HIS A 148 8.79 16.86 2.85
C HIS A 148 7.93 17.20 1.63
N ASN A 149 6.70 16.69 1.61
CA ASN A 149 5.80 16.89 0.48
C ASN A 149 5.51 18.39 0.24
N ASN A 150 5.39 18.80 -1.02
CA ASN A 150 5.07 20.16 -1.45
C ASN A 150 6.00 21.28 -0.93
N LYS A 151 7.31 21.00 -0.79
CA LYS A 151 8.30 22.02 -0.37
C LYS A 151 8.90 22.84 -1.50
N LEU A 152 9.09 22.24 -2.67
CA LEU A 152 9.66 22.94 -3.83
C LEU A 152 8.55 23.67 -4.61
N ALA A 153 8.92 24.79 -5.22
CA ALA A 153 8.04 25.61 -6.04
C ALA A 153 8.55 25.65 -7.48
N TYR A 154 7.64 25.88 -8.43
CA TYR A 154 7.97 26.08 -9.84
C TYR A 154 8.76 27.38 -10.06
N GLY A 155 9.63 27.37 -11.09
CA GLY A 155 10.40 28.54 -11.52
C GLY A 155 11.48 28.96 -10.51
N LYS A 156 11.92 28.05 -9.64
CA LYS A 156 12.90 28.32 -8.59
C LYS A 156 14.19 27.53 -8.81
N SER A 157 15.26 28.01 -8.18
CA SER A 157 16.53 27.28 -8.12
C SER A 157 16.86 26.99 -6.67
N TYR A 158 17.38 25.81 -6.41
CA TYR A 158 17.68 25.32 -5.07
C TYR A 158 19.11 24.82 -4.98
N TYR A 159 19.66 24.86 -3.78
CA TYR A 159 20.87 24.13 -3.42
C TYR A 159 20.63 23.24 -2.21
N VAL A 160 21.28 22.09 -2.20
CA VAL A 160 21.13 21.06 -1.17
C VAL A 160 22.40 21.02 -0.33
N LYS A 161 22.23 21.09 0.99
CA LYS A 161 23.29 20.78 1.95
C LYS A 161 23.00 19.45 2.63
N VAL A 162 24.02 18.61 2.73
CA VAL A 162 23.95 17.32 3.43
C VAL A 162 25.14 17.27 4.36
N ALA A 163 24.87 17.31 5.67
CA ALA A 163 25.93 17.29 6.66
C ALA A 163 26.74 15.96 6.58
N PRO A 164 28.07 15.99 6.76
CA PRO A 164 28.92 14.79 6.71
C PRO A 164 28.46 13.64 7.61
N GLU A 165 27.81 13.95 8.73
CA GLU A 165 27.34 13.00 9.72
C GLU A 165 25.95 12.41 9.40
N ALA A 166 25.22 12.96 8.41
CA ALA A 166 23.91 12.47 7.99
C ALA A 166 23.98 11.12 7.26
N LEU A 167 25.11 10.82 6.63
CA LEU A 167 25.40 9.56 5.92
C LEU A 167 26.83 9.12 6.20
N SER A 168 27.10 7.83 6.10
CA SER A 168 28.45 7.26 6.23
C SER A 168 28.68 6.22 5.14
N VAL A 169 29.94 5.99 4.76
CA VAL A 169 30.32 5.00 3.72
C VAL A 169 31.46 4.11 4.23
N ALA A 170 31.45 2.84 3.84
CA ALA A 170 32.54 1.94 4.15
C ALA A 170 33.81 2.35 3.38
N GLY A 171 34.94 2.52 4.07
CA GLY A 171 36.24 2.82 3.45
C GLY A 171 36.56 4.31 3.23
N GLY A 172 35.73 5.24 3.70
CA GLY A 172 36.01 6.67 3.65
C GLY A 172 35.03 7.51 4.46
N ARG A 173 35.21 8.82 4.48
CA ARG A 173 34.26 9.77 5.09
C ARG A 173 33.37 10.33 3.99
N PHE A 174 32.05 10.32 4.18
CA PHE A 174 31.15 11.13 3.36
C PHE A 174 31.50 12.61 3.62
N PRO A 175 31.98 13.36 2.61
CA PRO A 175 32.46 14.73 2.83
C PRO A 175 31.32 15.73 3.09
N GLY A 176 30.08 15.31 2.87
CA GLY A 176 28.91 16.19 2.86
C GLY A 176 28.81 17.01 1.58
N PHE A 177 27.63 17.61 1.39
CA PHE A 177 27.45 18.75 0.51
C PHE A 177 27.35 19.98 1.41
N THR A 178 28.45 20.73 1.57
CA THR A 178 28.54 21.77 2.61
C THR A 178 28.53 23.20 2.06
N THR A 179 28.69 23.38 0.75
CA THR A 179 28.68 24.69 0.09
C THR A 179 27.36 24.94 -0.64
N ASN A 180 27.05 26.21 -0.91
CA ASN A 180 25.83 26.61 -1.63
C ASN A 180 25.89 26.30 -3.15
N SER A 181 26.98 25.69 -3.63
CA SER A 181 27.23 25.39 -5.04
C SER A 181 27.49 23.91 -5.32
N ALA A 182 27.68 23.08 -4.29
CA ALA A 182 28.08 21.68 -4.47
C ALA A 182 26.99 20.82 -5.13
N TRP A 183 25.72 21.10 -4.82
CA TRP A 183 24.58 20.46 -5.45
C TRP A 183 23.44 21.46 -5.62
N THR A 184 23.23 21.90 -6.86
CA THR A 184 22.17 22.84 -7.23
C THR A 184 21.28 22.26 -8.30
N PHE A 185 20.05 22.75 -8.42
CA PHE A 185 19.15 22.44 -9.54
C PHE A 185 18.07 23.53 -9.69
N SER A 186 17.40 23.58 -10.83
CA SER A 186 16.28 24.48 -11.10
C SER A 186 15.03 23.68 -11.46
N THR A 187 13.89 24.05 -10.87
CA THR A 187 12.61 23.42 -11.15
C THR A 187 12.00 23.92 -12.45
N LYS A 188 11.07 23.13 -13.01
CA LYS A 188 10.24 23.52 -14.16
C LYS A 188 9.61 24.89 -13.95
N ALA A 189 9.40 25.64 -15.03
CA ALA A 189 8.85 26.99 -14.95
C ALA A 189 7.39 27.04 -14.44
N ALA A 190 6.59 26.03 -14.76
CA ALA A 190 5.17 25.96 -14.40
C ALA A 190 4.68 24.51 -14.29
N ALA A 191 3.56 24.34 -13.58
CA ALA A 191 2.79 23.11 -13.57
C ALA A 191 2.14 22.85 -14.95
N PRO A 192 1.65 21.62 -15.21
CA PRO A 192 0.77 21.38 -16.34
C PRO A 192 -0.42 22.35 -16.35
N ALA A 193 -0.79 22.83 -17.54
CA ALA A 193 -1.74 23.92 -17.70
C ALA A 193 -3.12 23.59 -17.10
N PRO A 194 -3.87 24.59 -16.59
CA PRO A 194 -5.24 24.39 -16.15
C PRO A 194 -6.10 23.74 -17.25
N GLY A 195 -6.92 22.75 -16.89
CA GLY A 195 -7.76 22.01 -17.83
C GLY A 195 -7.04 20.86 -18.55
N THR A 196 -5.75 20.62 -18.29
CA THR A 196 -5.07 19.40 -18.75
C THR A 196 -5.80 18.18 -18.18
N ALA A 197 -6.23 17.28 -19.06
CA ALA A 197 -6.98 16.07 -18.66
C ALA A 197 -6.09 14.83 -18.54
N LYS A 198 -4.82 14.91 -18.97
CA LYS A 198 -3.87 13.80 -18.92
C LYS A 198 -2.47 14.28 -18.56
N VAL A 199 -1.85 13.64 -17.57
CA VAL A 199 -0.46 13.86 -17.15
C VAL A 199 0.29 12.53 -17.05
N THR A 200 1.61 12.59 -17.12
CA THR A 200 2.49 11.41 -17.02
C THR A 200 3.42 11.53 -15.82
N VAL A 201 3.67 10.40 -15.17
CA VAL A 201 4.55 10.28 -14.00
C VAL A 201 5.69 9.33 -14.33
N ALA A 202 6.93 9.75 -14.11
CA ALA A 202 8.12 8.91 -14.35
C ALA A 202 9.10 9.02 -13.17
N ALA A 203 9.47 7.88 -12.58
CA ALA A 203 10.34 7.82 -11.40
C ALA A 203 11.77 8.36 -11.63
N ASP A 204 12.17 8.56 -12.89
CA ASP A 204 13.42 9.18 -13.31
C ASP A 204 13.32 10.71 -13.51
N GLY A 205 12.14 11.29 -13.24
CA GLY A 205 11.88 12.73 -13.34
C GLY A 205 11.70 13.26 -14.77
N SER A 206 11.62 12.39 -15.78
CA SER A 206 11.52 12.81 -17.19
C SER A 206 10.13 13.27 -17.64
N ALA A 207 9.09 12.97 -16.87
CA ALA A 207 7.69 13.30 -17.18
C ALA A 207 7.16 14.52 -16.40
N ASP A 208 5.85 14.79 -16.44
CA ASP A 208 5.21 15.92 -15.75
C ASP A 208 5.48 15.91 -14.24
N PHE A 209 5.49 14.71 -13.66
CA PHE A 209 5.71 14.45 -12.24
C PHE A 209 6.72 13.31 -12.02
N THR A 210 7.38 13.31 -10.86
CA THR A 210 8.30 12.23 -10.45
C THR A 210 7.59 11.18 -9.60
N THR A 211 6.57 11.58 -8.87
CA THR A 211 5.83 10.80 -7.89
C THR A 211 4.34 10.80 -8.25
N LEU A 212 3.64 9.72 -7.87
CA LEU A 212 2.20 9.65 -8.03
C LEU A 212 1.51 10.70 -7.16
N GLN A 213 1.96 10.88 -5.91
CA GLN A 213 1.37 11.87 -5.02
C GLN A 213 1.50 13.28 -5.60
N GLY A 214 2.62 13.64 -6.24
CA GLY A 214 2.77 14.94 -6.91
C GLY A 214 1.72 15.17 -8.00
N ALA A 215 1.39 14.14 -8.79
CA ALA A 215 0.33 14.22 -9.79
C ALA A 215 -1.08 14.31 -9.17
N VAL A 216 -1.31 13.63 -8.06
CA VAL A 216 -2.57 13.71 -7.28
C VAL A 216 -2.75 15.10 -6.67
N ASP A 217 -1.68 15.66 -6.09
CA ASP A 217 -1.69 16.99 -5.46
C ASP A 217 -1.93 18.10 -6.48
N TRP A 218 -1.47 17.92 -7.73
CA TRP A 218 -1.78 18.83 -8.85
C TRP A 218 -3.24 18.75 -9.31
N ALA A 219 -3.87 17.58 -9.23
CA ALA A 219 -5.22 17.40 -9.74
C ALA A 219 -6.24 18.32 -9.02
N PRO A 220 -7.23 18.87 -9.74
CA PRO A 220 -8.18 19.82 -9.17
C PRO A 220 -9.02 19.18 -8.06
N GLU A 221 -9.34 19.94 -7.00
CA GLU A 221 -10.20 19.50 -5.89
C GLU A 221 -11.57 18.97 -6.35
N LYS A 222 -12.11 19.54 -7.42
CA LYS A 222 -13.39 19.15 -8.00
C LYS A 222 -13.23 19.06 -9.51
N SER A 223 -13.38 17.86 -10.05
CA SER A 223 -13.45 17.65 -11.49
C SER A 223 -14.74 16.93 -11.86
N ALA A 224 -15.52 17.53 -12.75
CA ALA A 224 -16.65 16.84 -13.39
C ALA A 224 -16.19 15.86 -14.47
N GLN A 225 -14.94 15.99 -14.95
CA GLN A 225 -14.35 15.15 -15.98
C GLN A 225 -13.29 14.21 -15.38
N LYS A 226 -13.04 13.08 -16.05
CA LYS A 226 -11.94 12.19 -15.64
C LYS A 226 -10.58 12.87 -15.88
N ILE A 227 -9.69 12.76 -14.90
CA ILE A 227 -8.28 13.16 -15.03
C ILE A 227 -7.43 11.90 -15.10
N HIS A 228 -6.68 11.76 -16.19
CA HIS A 228 -5.86 10.58 -16.46
C HIS A 228 -4.43 10.80 -16.00
N ILE A 229 -3.93 9.90 -15.15
CA ILE A 229 -2.55 9.88 -14.69
C ILE A 229 -1.91 8.59 -15.22
N HIS A 230 -0.96 8.74 -16.14
CA HIS A 230 -0.20 7.60 -16.66
C HIS A 230 1.09 7.42 -15.86
N LEU A 231 1.29 6.24 -15.26
CA LEU A 231 2.50 5.92 -14.52
C LEU A 231 3.40 5.06 -15.39
N MET A 232 4.59 5.57 -15.69
CA MET A 232 5.60 4.80 -16.41
C MET A 232 6.13 3.65 -15.54
N ASN A 233 6.86 2.73 -16.17
CA ASN A 233 7.61 1.71 -15.44
C ASN A 233 8.60 2.35 -14.46
N GLY A 234 8.71 1.78 -13.27
CA GLY A 234 9.55 2.32 -12.21
C GLY A 234 9.08 1.90 -10.82
N ASN A 235 9.94 2.11 -9.84
CA ASN A 235 9.62 1.92 -8.44
C ASN A 235 9.39 3.27 -7.76
N TYR A 236 8.17 3.46 -7.27
CA TYR A 236 7.67 4.65 -6.61
C TYR A 236 7.56 4.35 -5.12
N THR A 237 8.62 4.67 -4.36
CA THR A 237 8.62 4.45 -2.90
C THR A 237 8.00 5.64 -2.18
N GLU A 238 6.67 5.62 -2.06
CA GLU A 238 5.89 6.75 -1.53
C GLU A 238 4.62 6.29 -0.81
N LEU A 239 4.19 7.08 0.17
CA LEU A 239 2.85 7.02 0.72
C LEU A 239 1.91 7.77 -0.24
N VAL A 240 0.80 7.15 -0.60
CA VAL A 240 -0.19 7.76 -1.51
C VAL A 240 -1.51 7.98 -0.78
N TYR A 241 -2.03 9.19 -0.88
CA TYR A 241 -3.35 9.58 -0.37
C TYR A 241 -4.13 10.34 -1.45
N ILE A 242 -5.08 9.64 -2.07
CA ILE A 242 -5.99 10.21 -3.05
C ILE A 242 -7.19 10.79 -2.33
N ASN A 243 -7.39 12.09 -2.47
CA ASN A 243 -8.52 12.86 -1.95
C ASN A 243 -9.22 13.68 -3.04
N LYS A 244 -9.07 13.26 -4.31
CA LYS A 244 -9.64 13.88 -5.50
C LYS A 244 -10.51 12.85 -6.22
N ASP A 245 -11.72 13.26 -6.57
CA ASP A 245 -12.65 12.43 -7.33
C ASP A 245 -12.21 12.29 -8.79
N ASN A 246 -12.74 11.26 -9.47
CA ASN A 246 -12.66 11.12 -10.92
C ASN A 246 -11.23 10.99 -11.49
N LEU A 247 -10.30 10.42 -10.74
CA LEU A 247 -8.97 10.08 -11.25
C LEU A 247 -8.96 8.70 -11.95
N VAL A 248 -8.26 8.61 -13.07
CA VAL A 248 -7.95 7.34 -13.76
C VAL A 248 -6.44 7.17 -13.75
N ILE A 249 -5.95 6.28 -12.90
CA ILE A 249 -4.52 6.04 -12.69
C ILE A 249 -4.16 4.72 -13.36
N LYS A 250 -3.33 4.80 -14.41
CA LYS A 250 -2.96 3.65 -15.23
C LYS A 250 -1.45 3.48 -15.34
N GLY A 251 -0.95 2.38 -14.78
CA GLY A 251 0.43 1.95 -14.97
C GLY A 251 0.70 1.48 -16.39
N GLU A 252 1.95 1.61 -16.81
CA GLU A 252 2.46 1.07 -18.06
C GLU A 252 2.51 -0.46 -18.02
N SER A 253 2.78 -1.04 -16.86
CA SER A 253 2.85 -2.48 -16.67
C SER A 253 2.54 -2.86 -15.22
N ARG A 254 1.67 -3.85 -15.04
CA ARG A 254 1.39 -4.46 -13.74
C ARG A 254 2.68 -4.87 -13.01
N ASP A 255 3.58 -5.55 -13.73
CA ASP A 255 4.79 -6.14 -13.13
C ASP A 255 5.95 -5.14 -12.92
N LYS A 256 5.92 -3.97 -13.56
CA LYS A 256 7.09 -3.07 -13.63
C LYS A 256 6.79 -1.65 -13.15
N THR A 257 5.54 -1.24 -13.08
CA THR A 257 5.09 -0.03 -12.37
C THR A 257 4.74 -0.45 -10.96
N ILE A 258 5.59 -0.12 -9.99
CA ILE A 258 5.46 -0.57 -8.60
C ILE A 258 5.37 0.66 -7.70
N VAL A 259 4.27 0.80 -6.96
CA VAL A 259 4.08 1.83 -5.94
C VAL A 259 4.08 1.15 -4.57
N GLY A 260 4.83 1.67 -3.61
CA GLY A 260 4.80 1.05 -2.29
C GLY A 260 5.57 1.76 -1.20
N TYR A 261 5.24 1.44 0.04
CA TYR A 261 5.88 2.03 1.22
C TYR A 261 5.89 1.05 2.40
N PRO A 262 6.93 1.07 3.27
CA PRO A 262 6.88 0.35 4.54
C PRO A 262 5.99 1.10 5.54
N ASN A 263 4.70 0.73 5.66
CA ASN A 263 3.78 1.39 6.59
C ASN A 263 2.89 0.40 7.36
N ASN A 264 2.61 0.67 8.63
CA ASN A 264 1.67 -0.13 9.42
C ASN A 264 1.24 0.59 10.70
N SER A 265 0.38 -0.03 11.51
CA SER A 265 -0.08 0.56 12.79
C SER A 265 1.05 0.89 13.78
N ALA A 266 2.18 0.19 13.74
CA ALA A 266 3.29 0.44 14.65
C ALA A 266 4.12 1.65 14.20
N PHE A 267 4.37 1.76 12.90
CA PHE A 267 5.11 2.85 12.29
C PHE A 267 4.30 4.16 12.30
N ASN A 268 3.03 4.08 11.93
CA ASN A 268 2.07 5.18 11.96
C ASN A 268 0.87 4.85 12.87
N PRO A 269 1.02 5.06 14.20
CA PRO A 269 -0.08 4.87 15.14
C PRO A 269 -1.29 5.76 14.83
N SER A 270 -2.48 5.26 15.17
CA SER A 270 -3.73 6.02 15.05
C SER A 270 -3.68 7.30 15.89
N LYS A 271 -4.26 8.39 15.38
CA LYS A 271 -4.52 9.64 16.12
C LYS A 271 -5.98 9.76 16.58
N GLY A 272 -6.60 8.64 16.95
CA GLY A 272 -8.00 8.58 17.37
C GLY A 272 -8.96 8.51 16.19
N ARG A 273 -9.93 9.43 16.09
CA ARG A 273 -11.05 9.39 15.13
C ARG A 273 -10.71 9.88 13.71
N GLY A 274 -9.46 10.25 13.44
CA GLY A 274 -9.02 10.68 12.11
C GLY A 274 -8.91 9.53 11.09
N PRO A 275 -8.57 9.84 9.83
CA PRO A 275 -8.31 8.83 8.81
C PRO A 275 -7.19 7.86 9.20
N SER A 276 -7.19 6.69 8.57
CA SER A 276 -6.21 5.65 8.87
C SER A 276 -4.82 6.08 8.42
N ARG A 277 -3.82 5.98 9.30
CA ARG A 277 -2.41 6.33 8.99
C ARG A 277 -1.54 5.11 8.66
N ARG A 278 -2.05 3.89 8.81
CA ARG A 278 -1.29 2.63 8.64
C ARG A 278 -1.22 2.11 7.20
N VAL A 279 -1.88 2.79 6.28
CA VAL A 279 -2.07 2.37 4.88
C VAL A 279 -0.93 2.88 4.02
N ALA A 280 -0.42 2.06 3.09
CA ALA A 280 0.57 2.52 2.10
C ALA A 280 -0.08 3.33 0.97
N PHE A 281 -1.25 2.90 0.49
CA PHE A 281 -2.00 3.54 -0.59
C PHE A 281 -3.47 3.73 -0.19
N SER A 282 -3.94 4.98 -0.09
CA SER A 282 -5.31 5.30 0.32
C SER A 282 -6.08 6.03 -0.78
N VAL A 283 -7.36 5.67 -0.93
CA VAL A 283 -8.35 6.38 -1.75
C VAL A 283 -9.50 6.80 -0.85
N TYR A 284 -9.68 8.10 -0.67
CA TYR A 284 -10.78 8.72 0.07
C TYR A 284 -11.58 9.61 -0.91
N SER A 285 -12.11 9.00 -1.96
CA SER A 285 -12.69 9.69 -3.12
C SER A 285 -13.63 8.78 -3.91
N ASP A 286 -14.45 9.41 -4.75
CA ASP A 286 -15.41 8.76 -5.63
C ASP A 286 -14.89 8.66 -7.07
N GLY A 287 -15.29 7.59 -7.76
CA GLY A 287 -15.06 7.45 -9.20
C GLY A 287 -13.59 7.31 -9.59
N VAL A 288 -12.74 6.82 -8.71
CA VAL A 288 -11.33 6.55 -8.98
C VAL A 288 -11.17 5.18 -9.63
N GLN A 289 -10.36 5.11 -10.68
CA GLN A 289 -9.92 3.85 -11.30
C GLN A 289 -8.42 3.67 -11.11
N LEU A 290 -8.00 2.50 -10.61
CA LEU A 290 -6.62 2.06 -10.54
C LEU A 290 -6.42 0.88 -11.48
N SER A 291 -5.52 1.00 -12.46
CA SER A 291 -5.29 -0.05 -13.46
C SER A 291 -3.82 -0.33 -13.77
N SER A 292 -3.46 -1.61 -13.92
CA SER A 292 -2.18 -2.04 -14.53
C SER A 292 -0.91 -1.61 -13.81
N PHE A 293 -0.90 -1.59 -12.47
CA PHE A 293 0.32 -1.44 -11.66
C PHE A 293 0.26 -2.31 -10.40
N THR A 294 1.37 -2.39 -9.67
CA THR A 294 1.47 -3.11 -8.40
C THR A 294 1.48 -2.13 -7.21
N ILE A 295 0.74 -2.46 -6.15
CA ILE A 295 0.82 -1.80 -4.85
C ILE A 295 1.47 -2.74 -3.83
N ASN A 296 2.52 -2.28 -3.17
CA ASN A 296 3.19 -3.01 -2.10
C ASN A 296 3.17 -2.24 -0.78
N ASN A 297 2.72 -2.88 0.30
CA ASN A 297 3.11 -2.49 1.64
C ASN A 297 4.25 -3.40 2.13
N TYR A 298 5.42 -2.81 2.39
CA TYR A 298 6.61 -3.58 2.75
C TYR A 298 6.66 -3.98 4.23
N PHE A 299 5.73 -3.48 5.05
CA PHE A 299 5.57 -3.90 6.44
C PHE A 299 4.53 -4.99 6.61
N ILE A 300 4.67 -5.72 7.72
CA ILE A 300 3.79 -6.82 8.10
C ILE A 300 2.91 -6.42 9.28
N GLY A 301 1.99 -7.32 9.65
CA GLY A 301 0.98 -7.06 10.67
C GLY A 301 -0.23 -6.36 10.10
N GLN A 302 -0.78 -5.38 10.81
CA GLN A 302 -1.85 -4.52 10.29
C GLN A 302 -1.26 -3.48 9.33
N ALA A 303 -1.14 -3.90 8.07
CA ALA A 303 -0.45 -3.20 7.01
C ALA A 303 -1.26 -3.36 5.72
N GLU A 304 -2.21 -2.45 5.54
CA GLU A 304 -2.98 -2.30 4.32
C GLU A 304 -2.04 -1.96 3.15
N GLY A 305 -2.12 -2.74 2.08
CA GLY A 305 -1.64 -2.30 0.77
C GLY A 305 -2.53 -1.19 0.25
N LEU A 306 -3.84 -1.43 0.27
CA LEU A 306 -4.85 -0.52 -0.25
C LEU A 306 -5.99 -0.29 0.76
N LEU A 307 -6.42 0.96 0.89
CA LEU A 307 -7.69 1.32 1.50
C LEU A 307 -8.50 2.14 0.50
N ILE A 308 -9.76 1.74 0.26
CA ILE A 308 -10.72 2.53 -0.52
C ILE A 308 -11.89 2.90 0.39
N GLN A 309 -12.21 4.19 0.40
CA GLN A 309 -13.41 4.77 0.99
C GLN A 309 -14.03 5.76 0.00
N GLY A 310 -15.11 5.33 -0.64
CA GLY A 310 -15.87 6.14 -1.59
C GLY A 310 -16.67 5.27 -2.56
N GLU A 311 -17.46 5.90 -3.41
CA GLU A 311 -18.39 5.25 -4.31
C GLU A 311 -17.86 5.15 -5.75
N ARG A 312 -18.33 4.13 -6.49
CA ARG A 312 -18.05 3.94 -7.93
C ARG A 312 -16.57 3.79 -8.25
N ASN A 313 -15.81 3.18 -7.35
CA ASN A 313 -14.37 2.97 -7.51
C ASN A 313 -14.08 1.66 -8.26
N ILE A 314 -13.00 1.65 -9.05
CA ILE A 314 -12.60 0.52 -9.90
C ILE A 314 -11.14 0.16 -9.61
N VAL A 315 -10.89 -1.14 -9.45
CA VAL A 315 -9.55 -1.74 -9.38
C VAL A 315 -9.47 -2.81 -10.45
N ASP A 316 -8.57 -2.67 -11.41
CA ASP A 316 -8.51 -3.51 -12.60
C ASP A 316 -7.07 -3.91 -12.98
N HIS A 317 -6.82 -5.18 -13.26
CA HIS A 317 -5.50 -5.64 -13.69
C HIS A 317 -4.34 -5.24 -12.74
N MET A 318 -4.57 -5.36 -11.43
CA MET A 318 -3.64 -4.94 -10.36
C MET A 318 -3.02 -6.12 -9.62
N ASP A 319 -1.84 -5.92 -9.04
CA ASP A 319 -1.35 -6.69 -7.90
C ASP A 319 -1.40 -5.81 -6.65
N ILE A 320 -2.03 -6.30 -5.58
CA ILE A 320 -2.07 -5.60 -4.29
C ILE A 320 -1.50 -6.53 -3.23
N ASN A 321 -0.37 -6.15 -2.67
CA ASN A 321 0.34 -6.92 -1.66
C ASN A 321 0.34 -6.14 -0.34
N GLY A 322 -0.41 -6.65 0.63
CA GLY A 322 -0.39 -6.18 2.00
C GLY A 322 -0.12 -7.33 2.97
N SER A 323 -0.48 -7.12 4.23
CA SER A 323 -0.34 -8.15 5.27
C SER A 323 -1.71 -8.48 5.88
N GLY A 324 -1.90 -8.28 7.18
CA GLY A 324 -3.21 -8.34 7.80
C GLY A 324 -3.98 -7.07 7.47
N ASP A 325 -5.28 -7.20 7.25
CA ASP A 325 -6.14 -6.13 6.74
C ASP A 325 -5.71 -5.62 5.34
N ALA A 326 -5.01 -6.42 4.52
CA ALA A 326 -4.33 -5.99 3.28
C ALA A 326 -5.15 -5.07 2.33
N PHE A 327 -6.47 -5.29 2.25
CA PHE A 327 -7.40 -4.43 1.55
C PHE A 327 -8.57 -4.01 2.46
N THR A 328 -8.64 -2.73 2.81
CA THR A 328 -9.77 -2.18 3.57
C THR A 328 -10.75 -1.48 2.64
N THR A 329 -12.04 -1.81 2.76
CA THR A 329 -13.06 -1.39 1.80
C THR A 329 -14.24 -0.69 2.46
N ARG A 330 -14.64 0.47 1.94
CA ARG A 330 -15.84 1.24 2.30
C ARG A 330 -16.45 1.88 1.04
N GLY A 331 -17.76 1.82 0.87
CA GLY A 331 -18.48 2.33 -0.32
C GLY A 331 -18.79 1.24 -1.35
N SER A 332 -18.63 1.52 -2.63
CA SER A 332 -18.88 0.59 -3.76
C SER A 332 -17.66 0.44 -4.66
N ILE A 333 -17.23 -0.81 -4.87
CA ILE A 333 -15.96 -1.11 -5.56
C ILE A 333 -16.14 -2.27 -6.55
N TYR A 334 -15.74 -2.04 -7.80
CA TYR A 334 -15.56 -3.10 -8.80
C TYR A 334 -14.09 -3.54 -8.83
N PHE A 335 -13.82 -4.82 -8.60
CA PHE A 335 -12.47 -5.39 -8.52
C PHE A 335 -12.32 -6.50 -9.56
N ALA A 336 -11.57 -6.26 -10.63
CA ALA A 336 -11.51 -7.13 -11.80
C ALA A 336 -10.07 -7.55 -12.16
N ASP A 337 -9.91 -8.79 -12.60
CA ASP A 337 -8.68 -9.30 -13.22
C ASP A 337 -7.39 -9.03 -12.40
N SER A 338 -7.54 -8.99 -11.08
CA SER A 338 -6.52 -8.51 -10.14
C SER A 338 -6.18 -9.58 -9.12
N LYS A 339 -5.01 -9.47 -8.50
CA LYS A 339 -4.57 -10.35 -7.41
C LYS A 339 -4.39 -9.56 -6.12
N LEU A 340 -4.85 -10.14 -5.02
CA LEU A 340 -4.71 -9.62 -3.68
C LEU A 340 -3.99 -10.65 -2.79
N THR A 341 -2.88 -10.24 -2.19
CA THR A 341 -2.09 -11.06 -1.27
C THR A 341 -2.17 -10.47 0.15
N GLY A 342 -2.41 -11.33 1.14
CA GLY A 342 -2.39 -10.94 2.55
C GLY A 342 -2.12 -12.10 3.52
N HIS A 343 -2.11 -11.79 4.80
CA HIS A 343 -1.73 -12.74 5.86
C HIS A 343 -2.90 -13.12 6.78
N GLY A 344 -4.08 -12.50 6.65
CA GLY A 344 -5.25 -12.81 7.46
C GLY A 344 -6.16 -11.60 7.61
N ASP A 345 -7.47 -11.83 7.59
CA ASP A 345 -8.47 -10.77 7.37
C ASP A 345 -8.09 -9.92 6.13
N THR A 346 -7.58 -10.58 5.08
CA THR A 346 -6.98 -9.94 3.90
C THR A 346 -7.90 -8.88 3.30
N VAL A 347 -9.22 -9.12 3.29
CA VAL A 347 -10.22 -8.08 3.03
C VAL A 347 -10.93 -7.69 4.33
N LEU A 348 -10.78 -6.44 4.72
CA LEU A 348 -11.59 -5.80 5.76
C LEU A 348 -12.83 -5.18 5.10
N GLY A 349 -13.91 -5.97 5.06
CA GLY A 349 -15.01 -5.79 4.11
C GLY A 349 -16.20 -4.97 4.61
N TYR A 350 -16.17 -3.63 4.54
CA TYR A 350 -17.34 -2.80 4.86
C TYR A 350 -18.11 -2.29 3.63
N ALA A 351 -17.56 -2.48 2.43
CA ALA A 351 -18.14 -2.05 1.17
C ALA A 351 -19.00 -3.13 0.49
N ALA A 352 -19.85 -2.69 -0.42
CA ALA A 352 -20.27 -3.52 -1.55
C ALA A 352 -19.08 -3.68 -2.50
N VAL A 353 -18.56 -4.90 -2.65
CA VAL A 353 -17.42 -5.17 -3.53
C VAL A 353 -17.75 -6.31 -4.45
N PHE A 354 -17.56 -6.11 -5.76
CA PHE A 354 -17.75 -7.15 -6.77
C PHE A 354 -16.39 -7.58 -7.33
N PHE A 355 -15.89 -8.71 -6.86
CA PHE A 355 -14.65 -9.34 -7.29
C PHE A 355 -14.89 -10.28 -8.45
N VAL A 356 -14.31 -10.02 -9.62
CA VAL A 356 -14.50 -10.85 -10.81
C VAL A 356 -13.17 -11.26 -11.44
N ARG A 357 -13.04 -12.54 -11.80
CA ARG A 357 -11.82 -13.11 -12.41
C ARG A 357 -10.54 -12.75 -11.62
N SER A 358 -10.66 -12.69 -10.30
CA SER A 358 -9.59 -12.20 -9.43
C SER A 358 -9.04 -13.32 -8.56
N GLU A 359 -7.80 -13.17 -8.12
CA GLU A 359 -7.13 -14.12 -7.22
C GLU A 359 -6.94 -13.50 -5.84
N ILE A 360 -7.24 -14.25 -4.79
CA ILE A 360 -6.96 -13.87 -3.42
C ILE A 360 -6.09 -14.95 -2.79
N GLU A 361 -4.88 -14.57 -2.39
CA GLU A 361 -3.96 -15.42 -1.66
C GLU A 361 -3.90 -14.98 -0.20
N CYS A 362 -4.11 -15.93 0.73
CA CYS A 362 -4.12 -15.60 2.15
C CYS A 362 -3.57 -16.75 3.01
N MET A 363 -2.81 -16.43 4.05
CA MET A 363 -2.39 -17.41 5.06
C MET A 363 -3.52 -17.76 6.05
N GLY A 364 -4.39 -16.80 6.35
CA GLY A 364 -5.49 -16.93 7.31
C GLY A 364 -6.88 -16.72 6.69
N PRO A 365 -7.86 -16.24 7.46
CA PRO A 365 -9.16 -15.86 6.93
C PRO A 365 -9.03 -14.89 5.74
N PHE A 366 -9.74 -15.14 4.64
CA PHE A 366 -9.68 -14.28 3.46
C PHE A 366 -10.37 -12.95 3.71
N THR A 367 -11.51 -12.96 4.38
CA THR A 367 -12.23 -11.74 4.74
C THR A 367 -12.65 -11.75 6.20
N TRP A 368 -12.63 -10.56 6.78
CA TRP A 368 -13.51 -10.24 7.89
C TRP A 368 -14.65 -9.39 7.32
N THR A 369 -15.78 -10.04 7.07
CA THR A 369 -16.93 -9.44 6.39
C THR A 369 -17.73 -8.61 7.38
N ARG A 370 -17.88 -7.32 7.10
CA ARG A 370 -18.40 -6.30 8.04
C ARG A 370 -19.49 -5.46 7.39
N THR A 371 -20.32 -6.12 6.59
CA THR A 371 -21.38 -5.51 5.79
C THR A 371 -22.35 -4.71 6.68
N PRO A 372 -22.54 -3.40 6.40
CA PRO A 372 -23.58 -2.60 7.02
C PRO A 372 -24.98 -3.04 6.60
N GLN A 373 -25.98 -2.81 7.45
CA GLN A 373 -27.38 -3.03 7.08
C GLN A 373 -27.75 -2.20 5.85
N GLY A 374 -28.44 -2.81 4.88
CA GLY A 374 -28.94 -2.13 3.68
C GLY A 374 -27.92 -1.96 2.55
N SER A 375 -26.71 -2.50 2.70
CA SER A 375 -25.71 -2.60 1.63
C SER A 375 -25.50 -4.05 1.24
N HIS A 376 -25.14 -4.29 -0.02
CA HIS A 376 -24.49 -5.54 -0.38
C HIS A 376 -23.09 -5.66 0.25
N GLY A 377 -22.62 -6.89 0.42
CA GLY A 377 -21.30 -7.22 0.95
C GLY A 377 -20.25 -7.54 -0.11
N ASN A 378 -19.45 -8.59 0.10
CA ASN A 378 -18.35 -8.96 -0.80
C ASN A 378 -18.74 -10.14 -1.71
N ILE A 379 -18.90 -9.89 -3.00
CA ILE A 379 -19.39 -10.84 -3.98
C ILE A 379 -18.24 -11.26 -4.89
N PHE A 380 -18.03 -12.57 -5.06
CA PHE A 380 -16.94 -13.13 -5.84
C PHE A 380 -17.50 -13.97 -6.99
N VAL A 381 -17.11 -13.64 -8.22
CA VAL A 381 -17.60 -14.30 -9.43
C VAL A 381 -16.43 -14.75 -10.29
N ASN A 382 -16.34 -16.05 -10.59
CA ASN A 382 -15.23 -16.64 -11.36
C ASN A 382 -13.85 -16.33 -10.76
N SER A 383 -13.76 -16.16 -9.44
CA SER A 383 -12.54 -15.78 -8.72
C SER A 383 -11.90 -17.00 -8.05
N THR A 384 -10.64 -16.86 -7.66
CA THR A 384 -9.80 -17.93 -7.12
C THR A 384 -9.35 -17.59 -5.71
N PHE A 385 -9.53 -18.52 -4.77
CA PHE A 385 -9.05 -18.44 -3.40
C PHE A 385 -7.93 -19.46 -3.17
N THR A 386 -6.74 -18.98 -2.83
CA THR A 386 -5.58 -19.83 -2.55
C THR A 386 -5.12 -19.62 -1.11
N ALA A 387 -5.33 -20.64 -0.27
CA ALA A 387 -4.83 -20.64 1.08
C ALA A 387 -3.33 -20.99 1.07
N LEU A 388 -2.53 -20.12 1.67
CA LEU A 388 -1.09 -20.31 1.84
C LEU A 388 -0.83 -21.03 3.16
N ASN A 389 -0.31 -22.25 3.10
CA ASN A 389 0.00 -23.06 4.28
C ASN A 389 1.37 -22.68 4.87
N GLU A 390 1.50 -21.42 5.27
CA GLU A 390 2.72 -20.81 5.78
C GLU A 390 2.44 -20.12 7.13
N PRO A 391 3.43 -20.05 8.04
CA PRO A 391 3.24 -19.36 9.31
C PRO A 391 3.14 -17.84 9.12
N LEU A 392 2.31 -17.19 9.94
CA LEU A 392 2.22 -15.72 9.97
C LEU A 392 3.59 -15.11 10.24
N PRO A 393 4.11 -14.18 9.41
CA PRO A 393 5.49 -13.69 9.54
C PRO A 393 5.79 -13.02 10.89
N TRP A 394 4.79 -12.44 11.56
CA TRP A 394 4.96 -11.82 12.87
C TRP A 394 4.92 -12.82 14.04
N SER A 395 4.45 -14.05 13.81
CA SER A 395 4.39 -15.10 14.83
C SER A 395 5.67 -15.92 14.92
N VAL A 396 6.54 -15.84 13.90
CA VAL A 396 7.84 -16.50 13.87
C VAL A 396 8.83 -15.68 14.69
N THR A 397 9.30 -16.25 15.80
CA THR A 397 10.28 -15.66 16.71
C THR A 397 11.32 -16.69 17.12
N GLU A 398 12.39 -16.29 17.81
CA GLU A 398 13.37 -17.22 18.40
C GLU A 398 12.69 -18.24 19.35
N GLY A 399 11.72 -17.78 20.15
CA GLY A 399 10.92 -18.63 21.04
C GLY A 399 9.76 -19.39 20.37
N ASN A 400 9.42 -19.06 19.12
CA ASN A 400 8.39 -19.72 18.33
C ASN A 400 8.82 -19.85 16.85
N PRO A 401 9.84 -20.67 16.53
CA PRO A 401 10.41 -20.73 15.19
C PRO A 401 9.46 -21.35 14.14
N ARG A 402 8.44 -22.08 14.59
CA ARG A 402 7.41 -22.65 13.71
C ARG A 402 6.30 -21.66 13.35
N GLY A 403 6.18 -20.56 14.11
CA GLY A 403 5.09 -19.62 13.97
C GLY A 403 3.70 -20.22 14.21
N GLN A 404 2.68 -19.44 13.92
CA GLN A 404 1.28 -19.80 13.94
C GLN A 404 0.79 -19.93 12.50
N ILE A 405 0.23 -21.09 12.15
CA ILE A 405 -0.49 -21.31 10.90
C ILE A 405 -2.00 -21.24 11.20
N PRO A 406 -2.69 -20.14 10.85
CA PRO A 406 -4.13 -20.03 11.04
C PRO A 406 -4.88 -20.90 10.03
N LYS A 407 -6.16 -21.16 10.31
CA LYS A 407 -7.05 -21.76 9.32
C LYS A 407 -7.48 -20.70 8.32
N ALA A 408 -7.37 -21.01 7.03
CA ALA A 408 -7.92 -20.19 5.97
C ALA A 408 -9.38 -20.56 5.73
N VAL A 409 -10.28 -19.67 6.15
CA VAL A 409 -11.72 -19.70 5.85
C VAL A 409 -12.07 -18.54 4.92
N PHE A 410 -13.15 -18.64 4.15
CA PHE A 410 -13.67 -17.55 3.32
C PHE A 410 -13.92 -16.31 4.16
N SER A 411 -14.82 -16.39 5.15
CA SER A 411 -15.11 -15.30 6.07
C SER A 411 -15.18 -15.76 7.51
N ARG A 412 -14.98 -14.84 8.45
CA ARG A 412 -15.22 -15.02 9.87
C ARG A 412 -15.98 -13.86 10.48
N LEU A 413 -16.77 -14.15 11.52
CA LEU A 413 -17.55 -13.17 12.31
C LEU A 413 -17.37 -13.33 13.82
N PRO A 414 -16.15 -13.49 14.35
CA PRO A 414 -15.98 -13.37 15.78
C PRO A 414 -16.07 -11.89 16.18
N GLN A 415 -16.67 -11.64 17.34
CA GLN A 415 -16.45 -10.42 18.10
C GLN A 415 -14.94 -10.27 18.34
N ASN A 416 -14.36 -9.09 18.06
CA ASN A 416 -12.91 -8.86 18.21
C ASN A 416 -12.61 -7.39 18.61
N GLY A 417 -11.63 -7.20 19.49
CA GLY A 417 -11.21 -5.91 20.08
C GLY A 417 -11.29 -5.89 21.62
N ARG A 418 -10.54 -4.97 22.26
CA ARG A 418 -10.67 -4.72 23.72
C ARG A 418 -12.01 -4.06 24.02
N GLY A 419 -12.94 -4.80 24.62
CA GLY A 419 -14.25 -4.30 25.06
C GLY A 419 -15.34 -4.16 23.98
N ALA A 420 -15.15 -4.69 22.77
CA ALA A 420 -16.07 -4.42 21.65
C ALA A 420 -17.24 -5.41 21.60
N THR A 421 -18.48 -4.91 21.54
CA THR A 421 -19.77 -5.59 21.26
C THR A 421 -20.07 -5.74 19.76
N ALA A 422 -19.09 -5.50 18.89
CA ALA A 422 -19.32 -5.38 17.45
C ALA A 422 -19.44 -6.75 16.77
N ASN A 423 -20.68 -7.12 16.48
CA ASN A 423 -21.04 -8.17 15.52
C ASN A 423 -21.58 -7.55 14.23
N PHE A 424 -21.64 -8.32 13.15
CA PHE A 424 -22.17 -7.89 11.85
C PHE A 424 -23.31 -8.83 11.43
N PRO A 425 -24.54 -8.61 11.93
CA PRO A 425 -25.68 -9.51 11.68
C PRO A 425 -26.11 -9.53 10.20
N TYR A 426 -25.69 -8.54 9.42
CA TYR A 426 -25.96 -8.42 7.98
C TYR A 426 -24.75 -8.81 7.12
N ALA A 427 -23.74 -9.49 7.70
CA ALA A 427 -22.55 -9.89 6.97
C ALA A 427 -22.94 -10.72 5.73
N GLU A 428 -22.44 -10.28 4.57
CA GLU A 428 -22.77 -10.87 3.28
C GLU A 428 -21.50 -11.14 2.49
N MET A 429 -21.32 -12.40 2.11
CA MET A 429 -20.30 -12.84 1.17
C MET A 429 -20.86 -13.98 0.31
N VAL A 430 -20.81 -13.80 -1.01
CA VAL A 430 -21.37 -14.76 -1.98
C VAL A 430 -20.28 -15.17 -2.96
N LEU A 431 -20.12 -16.47 -3.17
CA LEU A 431 -19.19 -17.06 -4.13
C LEU A 431 -19.98 -17.70 -5.27
N ILE A 432 -19.70 -17.30 -6.51
CA ILE A 432 -20.30 -17.86 -7.73
C ILE A 432 -19.17 -18.36 -8.63
N ASN A 433 -19.19 -19.65 -8.97
CA ASN A 433 -18.22 -20.30 -9.85
C ASN A 433 -16.75 -20.09 -9.42
N CYS A 434 -16.49 -20.00 -8.11
CA CYS A 434 -15.15 -19.73 -7.60
C CYS A 434 -14.32 -21.00 -7.49
N LYS A 435 -13.01 -20.89 -7.70
CA LYS A 435 -12.03 -21.98 -7.47
C LYS A 435 -11.34 -21.81 -6.13
N THR A 436 -11.01 -22.92 -5.48
CA THR A 436 -10.43 -22.90 -4.13
C THR A 436 -9.32 -23.94 -3.95
N LYS A 437 -8.30 -23.59 -3.18
CA LYS A 437 -7.19 -24.49 -2.79
C LYS A 437 -6.85 -24.25 -1.32
N GLY A 438 -6.82 -25.33 -0.54
CA GLY A 438 -6.39 -25.30 0.87
C GLY A 438 -7.35 -24.60 1.84
N VAL A 439 -8.55 -24.21 1.41
CA VAL A 439 -9.59 -23.64 2.29
C VAL A 439 -10.05 -24.71 3.28
N ALA A 440 -10.22 -24.32 4.54
CA ALA A 440 -10.65 -25.21 5.60
C ALA A 440 -12.04 -25.83 5.27
N PRO A 441 -12.31 -27.11 5.57
CA PRO A 441 -13.57 -27.77 5.22
C PRO A 441 -14.83 -27.09 5.76
N GLU A 442 -14.73 -26.43 6.92
CA GLU A 442 -15.81 -25.61 7.48
C GLU A 442 -16.21 -24.42 6.60
N GLY A 443 -15.31 -23.97 5.72
CA GLY A 443 -15.47 -22.87 4.76
C GLY A 443 -15.56 -21.49 5.42
N TRP A 444 -16.33 -21.37 6.50
CA TRP A 444 -16.72 -20.11 7.12
C TRP A 444 -16.57 -20.24 8.64
N GLY A 445 -15.95 -19.25 9.26
CA GLY A 445 -15.89 -19.10 10.72
C GLY A 445 -14.51 -18.82 11.30
N PRO A 446 -14.40 -18.63 12.63
CA PRO A 446 -15.47 -18.77 13.61
C PRO A 446 -16.59 -17.73 13.45
N ILE A 447 -17.78 -18.08 13.92
CA ILE A 447 -18.96 -17.21 14.02
C ILE A 447 -19.32 -17.15 15.50
N ALA A 448 -19.65 -15.97 16.04
CA ALA A 448 -20.00 -15.81 17.45
C ALA A 448 -21.17 -16.73 17.85
N SER A 449 -21.05 -17.42 19.00
CA SER A 449 -22.01 -18.46 19.41
C SER A 449 -23.13 -17.99 20.35
N ASN A 450 -22.89 -16.98 21.20
CA ASN A 450 -23.84 -16.59 22.26
C ASN A 450 -24.58 -15.29 21.90
N GLY A 451 -25.90 -15.39 21.70
CA GLY A 451 -26.79 -14.23 21.50
C GLY A 451 -26.60 -13.49 20.18
N PHE A 452 -25.86 -14.06 19.22
CA PHE A 452 -25.67 -13.48 17.90
C PHE A 452 -26.72 -14.01 16.92
N ASP A 453 -27.60 -13.13 16.47
CA ASP A 453 -28.57 -13.45 15.43
C ASP A 453 -27.89 -13.52 14.05
N THR A 454 -27.97 -14.69 13.43
CA THR A 454 -27.42 -14.98 12.11
C THR A 454 -28.48 -15.01 11.02
N SER A 455 -29.73 -14.66 11.33
CA SER A 455 -30.85 -14.72 10.38
C SER A 455 -30.67 -13.85 9.14
N ASN A 456 -29.88 -12.78 9.24
CA ASN A 456 -29.55 -11.87 8.13
C ASN A 456 -28.14 -12.08 7.56
N VAL A 457 -27.41 -13.11 8.00
CA VAL A 457 -26.08 -13.42 7.48
C VAL A 457 -26.22 -14.20 6.17
N HIS A 458 -25.56 -13.73 5.12
CA HIS A 458 -25.55 -14.36 3.81
C HIS A 458 -24.15 -14.88 3.48
N PHE A 459 -23.86 -16.12 3.85
CA PHE A 459 -22.64 -16.83 3.45
C PHE A 459 -23.01 -17.90 2.42
N TRP A 460 -22.95 -17.53 1.14
CA TRP A 460 -23.52 -18.34 0.07
C TRP A 460 -22.46 -18.82 -0.92
N GLU A 461 -22.62 -20.05 -1.37
CA GLU A 461 -21.76 -20.68 -2.38
C GLU A 461 -22.63 -21.23 -3.53
N TYR A 462 -22.24 -20.95 -4.76
CA TYR A 462 -22.75 -21.59 -5.96
C TYR A 462 -21.59 -22.11 -6.80
N ASN A 463 -21.60 -23.42 -7.08
CA ASN A 463 -20.60 -24.08 -7.94
C ASN A 463 -19.15 -23.75 -7.54
N THR A 464 -18.83 -23.83 -6.24
CA THR A 464 -17.46 -23.72 -5.75
C THR A 464 -16.67 -24.97 -6.15
N MET A 465 -15.51 -24.78 -6.77
CA MET A 465 -14.70 -25.83 -7.39
C MET A 465 -13.29 -25.91 -6.81
N ASP A 466 -12.64 -27.05 -6.98
CA ASP A 466 -11.19 -27.17 -6.85
C ASP A 466 -10.48 -26.58 -8.08
N MET A 467 -9.15 -26.59 -8.07
CA MET A 467 -8.36 -26.04 -9.18
C MET A 467 -8.50 -26.82 -10.49
N ALA A 468 -8.97 -28.08 -10.44
CA ALA A 468 -9.26 -28.89 -11.62
C ALA A 468 -10.69 -28.67 -12.17
N GLY A 469 -11.50 -27.85 -11.51
CA GLY A 469 -12.89 -27.56 -11.92
C GLY A 469 -13.92 -28.56 -11.41
N LYS A 470 -13.56 -29.42 -10.45
CA LYS A 470 -14.50 -30.34 -9.80
C LYS A 470 -15.14 -29.67 -8.58
N ALA A 471 -16.43 -29.91 -8.34
CA ALA A 471 -17.12 -29.43 -7.15
C ALA A 471 -16.39 -29.86 -5.85
N VAL A 472 -16.25 -28.92 -4.91
CA VAL A 472 -15.65 -29.20 -3.60
C VAL A 472 -16.64 -29.89 -2.66
N ASP A 473 -16.13 -30.63 -1.68
CA ASP A 473 -16.96 -31.17 -0.60
C ASP A 473 -17.40 -30.04 0.35
N THR A 474 -18.71 -29.86 0.47
CA THR A 474 -19.36 -28.86 1.30
C THR A 474 -20.12 -29.45 2.49
N SER A 475 -20.06 -30.77 2.70
CA SER A 475 -20.77 -31.49 3.77
C SER A 475 -20.37 -31.02 5.19
N ARG A 476 -19.20 -30.40 5.33
CA ARG A 476 -18.65 -29.89 6.59
C ARG A 476 -18.81 -28.38 6.77
N ARG A 477 -19.46 -27.68 5.84
CA ARG A 477 -19.67 -26.22 5.94
C ARG A 477 -20.46 -25.86 7.20
N THR A 478 -20.22 -24.67 7.73
CA THR A 478 -21.01 -24.15 8.86
C THR A 478 -22.51 -24.13 8.53
N PRO A 479 -23.41 -24.42 9.49
CA PRO A 479 -24.85 -24.33 9.28
C PRO A 479 -25.38 -22.93 8.93
N VAL A 480 -24.59 -21.87 9.20
CA VAL A 480 -24.93 -20.48 8.82
C VAL A 480 -24.82 -20.26 7.30
N SER A 481 -24.06 -21.11 6.59
CA SER A 481 -23.88 -20.97 5.15
C SER A 481 -24.98 -21.68 4.36
N LYS A 482 -25.20 -21.24 3.11
CA LYS A 482 -26.15 -21.86 2.16
C LYS A 482 -25.44 -22.23 0.87
N GLN A 483 -25.68 -23.45 0.40
CA GLN A 483 -25.33 -23.85 -0.97
C GLN A 483 -26.51 -23.51 -1.89
N LEU A 484 -26.31 -22.61 -2.85
CA LEU A 484 -27.35 -22.18 -3.79
C LEU A 484 -27.62 -23.29 -4.82
N ASN A 485 -28.89 -23.46 -5.17
CA ASN A 485 -29.34 -24.45 -6.14
C ASN A 485 -29.63 -23.77 -7.50
N ALA A 486 -29.16 -24.40 -8.59
CA ALA A 486 -29.26 -23.84 -9.94
C ALA A 486 -30.71 -23.60 -10.41
N GLN A 487 -31.69 -24.38 -9.94
CA GLN A 487 -33.09 -24.25 -10.32
C GLN A 487 -33.85 -23.31 -9.38
N THR A 488 -33.77 -23.53 -8.07
CA THR A 488 -34.60 -22.79 -7.10
C THR A 488 -34.03 -21.42 -6.76
N ASP A 489 -32.71 -21.23 -6.86
CA ASP A 489 -32.03 -19.96 -6.60
C ASP A 489 -31.56 -19.27 -7.91
N ALA A 490 -32.10 -19.67 -9.06
CA ALA A 490 -31.67 -19.17 -10.38
C ALA A 490 -31.65 -17.64 -10.48
N LYS A 491 -32.68 -16.97 -9.95
CA LYS A 491 -32.74 -15.50 -9.92
C LYS A 491 -31.64 -14.91 -9.03
N THR A 492 -31.45 -15.45 -7.82
CA THR A 492 -30.40 -15.02 -6.90
C THR A 492 -29.03 -15.16 -7.55
N ILE A 493 -28.74 -16.30 -8.19
CA ILE A 493 -27.47 -16.52 -8.89
C ILE A 493 -27.29 -15.47 -10.01
N ALA A 494 -28.34 -15.17 -10.79
CA ALA A 494 -28.27 -14.16 -11.84
C ALA A 494 -28.03 -12.74 -11.28
N ASP A 495 -28.76 -12.36 -10.22
CA ASP A 495 -28.63 -11.06 -9.56
C ASP A 495 -27.21 -10.85 -9.01
N TYR A 496 -26.69 -11.81 -8.24
CA TYR A 496 -25.33 -11.72 -7.67
C TYR A 496 -24.22 -11.95 -8.70
N SER A 497 -24.54 -12.39 -9.92
CA SER A 497 -23.59 -12.41 -11.05
C SER A 497 -23.55 -11.06 -11.79
N ASN A 498 -24.49 -10.15 -11.52
CA ASN A 498 -24.55 -8.83 -12.15
C ASN A 498 -23.89 -7.77 -11.24
N PRO A 499 -22.77 -7.14 -11.67
CA PRO A 499 -22.14 -6.10 -10.87
C PRO A 499 -23.05 -4.89 -10.62
N GLU A 500 -23.95 -4.54 -11.55
CA GLU A 500 -24.85 -3.40 -11.38
C GLU A 500 -25.88 -3.62 -10.27
N PHE A 501 -26.35 -4.86 -10.10
CA PHE A 501 -27.23 -5.23 -8.99
C PHE A 501 -26.52 -5.06 -7.64
N VAL A 502 -25.27 -5.53 -7.55
CA VAL A 502 -24.49 -5.52 -6.31
C VAL A 502 -24.03 -4.10 -5.96
N LEU A 503 -23.54 -3.35 -6.94
CA LEU A 503 -22.83 -2.09 -6.72
C LEU A 503 -23.73 -0.86 -6.86
N GLY A 504 -24.91 -0.99 -7.49
CA GLY A 504 -25.78 0.15 -7.80
C GLY A 504 -25.23 1.06 -8.91
N PHE A 505 -24.18 0.65 -9.62
CA PHE A 505 -23.66 1.32 -10.81
C PHE A 505 -23.13 0.28 -11.81
N LYS A 506 -23.15 0.64 -13.10
CA LYS A 506 -22.53 -0.14 -14.16
C LYS A 506 -21.03 0.20 -14.25
N PRO A 507 -20.11 -0.73 -13.96
CA PRO A 507 -18.68 -0.45 -14.05
C PRO A 507 -18.22 -0.30 -15.49
N GLU A 508 -17.37 0.70 -15.74
CA GLU A 508 -16.74 0.96 -17.04
C GLU A 508 -15.25 1.17 -16.81
N ILE A 509 -14.42 0.23 -17.29
CA ILE A 509 -12.96 0.31 -17.22
C ILE A 509 -12.47 1.15 -18.40
N LEU A 510 -11.69 2.19 -18.09
CA LEU A 510 -11.13 3.16 -19.04
C LEU A 510 -9.67 2.88 -19.45
#